data_AF-A0A957CLG6-F1
#
_entry.id   AF-A0A957CLG6-F1
#
_cell.length_a   1.000
_cell.length_b   1.000
_cell.length_c   1.000
_cell.angle_alpha   90.00
_cell.angle_beta   90.00
_cell.angle_gamma   90.00
#
_symmetry.space_group_name_H-M   'P 1'
#
loop_
_entity.id
_entity.type
_entity.pdbx_description
1 polymer ?
#
loop_
_entity_poly.entity_id
_entity_poly.type
_entity_poly.pdbx_seq_one_letter_code
_entity_poly.pdbx_strand_id
1 'polypeptide(L)'
;IKPGVLHRANGGYLVLDARNLLLQPYAWDGLKRALRAREIRIESLGQIYSYISTVSIEPEPIPLDVKVVLLGERSLYYLLHQYDPDFGELFKVAADFEDVMVRNDENNLAYARLIGALARKEGLRHFDREAVARIIEHSARLAGDASRLSTHMQTISDILREADFWAGDAARDVVTAVDVQTAINAQIYRAGRLRERIQESILRETLLIDTDDAVVGQINGLSVYQLGSYAFGKPSRITA
;
A
#
# COMPACT_ATOMS: atom_id res chain seq x y z
N ILE A 1 35.49 5.84 16.16
CA ILE A 1 34.34 4.92 16.23
C ILE A 1 33.08 5.76 16.44
N LYS A 2 32.04 5.62 15.62
CA LYS A 2 30.75 6.32 15.79
C LYS A 2 29.64 5.29 16.06
N PRO A 3 28.65 5.60 16.91
CA PRO A 3 27.57 4.65 17.20
C PRO A 3 26.68 4.43 15.97
N GLY A 4 26.41 3.16 15.68
CA GLY A 4 25.44 2.74 14.65
C GLY A 4 23.99 2.72 15.15
N VAL A 5 23.06 2.30 14.29
CA VAL A 5 21.62 2.25 14.62
C VAL A 5 21.31 1.30 15.77
N LEU A 6 21.98 0.15 15.85
CA LEU A 6 21.83 -0.81 16.97
C LEU A 6 22.26 -0.21 18.30
N HIS A 7 23.32 0.61 18.32
CA HIS A 7 23.79 1.26 19.54
C HIS A 7 22.76 2.26 20.06
N ARG A 8 22.13 3.02 19.16
CA ARG A 8 21.10 4.00 19.53
C ARG A 8 19.78 3.37 19.98
N ALA A 9 19.48 2.17 19.49
CA ALA A 9 18.24 1.46 19.81
C ALA A 9 18.39 0.49 21.01
N ASN A 10 19.60 0.35 21.57
CA ASN A 10 19.86 -0.54 22.69
C ASN A 10 19.06 -0.09 23.93
N GLY A 11 18.35 -1.03 24.56
CA GLY A 11 17.35 -0.80 25.61
C GLY A 11 15.95 -0.41 25.10
N GLY A 12 15.70 -0.47 23.80
CA GLY A 12 14.45 0.01 23.19
C GLY A 12 14.00 -0.76 21.95
N TYR A 13 13.50 -0.01 20.96
CA TYR A 13 12.95 -0.54 19.72
C TYR A 13 13.74 -0.06 18.51
N LEU A 14 13.95 -0.97 17.54
CA LEU A 14 14.51 -0.65 16.23
C LEU A 14 13.49 -1.02 15.15
N VAL A 15 12.92 0.00 14.50
CA VAL A 15 11.98 -0.17 13.39
C VAL A 15 12.73 -0.03 12.07
N LEU A 16 12.63 -1.03 11.19
CA LEU A 16 13.36 -1.07 9.91
C LEU A 16 12.42 -1.45 8.78
N ASP A 17 12.63 -0.83 7.62
CA ASP A 17 12.07 -1.32 6.35
C ASP A 17 12.87 -2.55 5.91
N ALA A 18 12.18 -3.68 5.76
CA ALA A 18 12.78 -4.98 5.44
C ALA A 18 13.43 -4.98 4.05
N ARG A 19 12.82 -4.32 3.07
CA ARG A 19 13.35 -4.26 1.71
C ARG A 19 14.65 -3.46 1.68
N ASN A 20 14.68 -2.29 2.32
CA ASN A 20 15.88 -1.48 2.42
C ASN A 20 16.99 -2.22 3.16
N LEU A 21 16.65 -2.94 4.23
CA LEU A 21 17.61 -3.74 4.99
C LEU A 21 18.26 -4.83 4.12
N LEU A 22 17.47 -5.52 3.28
CA LEU A 22 17.98 -6.56 2.37
C LEU A 22 18.80 -6.00 1.20
N LEU A 23 18.49 -4.78 0.74
CA LEU A 23 19.24 -4.11 -0.32
C LEU A 23 20.59 -3.56 0.15
N GLN A 24 20.75 -3.33 1.45
CA GLN A 24 22.02 -2.88 2.01
C GLN A 24 22.98 -4.08 2.16
N PRO A 25 24.14 -4.07 1.48
CA PRO A 25 25.09 -5.17 1.56
C PRO A 25 25.45 -5.50 3.01
N TYR A 26 25.36 -6.78 3.36
CA TYR A 26 25.74 -7.34 4.67
C TYR A 26 24.91 -6.88 5.88
N ALA A 27 23.94 -5.99 5.70
CA ALA A 27 23.15 -5.47 6.80
C ALA A 27 22.21 -6.53 7.39
N TRP A 28 21.61 -7.38 6.54
CA TRP A 28 20.75 -8.48 6.97
C TRP A 28 21.50 -9.50 7.83
N ASP A 29 22.61 -10.03 7.31
CA ASP A 29 23.41 -11.02 8.04
C ASP A 29 24.04 -10.43 9.30
N GLY A 30 24.49 -9.17 9.25
CA GLY A 30 25.01 -8.44 10.41
C GLY A 30 23.96 -8.30 11.51
N LEU A 31 22.72 -7.96 11.14
CA LEU A 31 21.60 -7.88 12.09
C LEU A 31 21.32 -9.25 12.71
N LYS A 32 21.18 -10.31 11.90
CA LYS A 32 20.92 -11.66 12.40
C LYS A 32 22.00 -12.12 13.38
N ARG A 33 23.27 -11.85 13.07
CA ARG A 33 24.40 -12.18 13.94
C ARG A 33 24.33 -11.45 15.27
N ALA A 34 24.09 -10.14 15.23
CA ALA A 34 23.97 -9.32 16.44
C ALA A 34 22.80 -9.78 17.34
N LEU A 35 21.65 -10.11 16.73
CA LEU A 35 20.47 -10.60 17.47
C LEU A 35 20.68 -11.99 18.08
N ARG A 36 21.37 -12.89 17.37
CA ARG A 36 21.72 -14.22 17.88
C ARG A 36 22.71 -14.16 19.03
N ALA A 37 23.78 -13.40 18.85
CA ALA A 37 24.84 -13.26 19.84
C ALA A 37 24.43 -12.38 21.02
N ARG A 38 23.37 -11.58 20.88
CA ARG A 38 22.93 -10.56 21.85
C ARG A 38 24.05 -9.59 22.21
N GLU A 39 24.85 -9.23 21.22
CA GLU A 39 25.95 -8.28 21.37
C GLU A 39 26.20 -7.52 20.08
N ILE A 40 26.72 -6.30 20.22
CA ILE A 40 27.15 -5.45 19.12
C ILE A 40 28.67 -5.54 19.02
N ARG A 41 29.15 -6.04 17.88
CA ARG A 41 30.57 -6.05 17.53
C ARG A 41 30.84 -5.01 16.44
N ILE A 42 31.90 -4.24 16.61
CA ILE A 42 32.34 -3.27 15.60
C ILE A 42 33.39 -3.95 14.73
N GLU A 43 32.92 -4.60 13.67
CA GLU A 43 33.77 -5.29 12.69
C GLU A 43 33.84 -4.47 11.40
N SER A 44 35.01 -4.44 10.75
CA SER A 44 35.15 -3.88 9.41
C SER A 44 34.84 -4.94 8.35
N LEU A 45 34.20 -4.54 7.24
CA LEU A 45 33.92 -5.45 6.12
C LEU A 45 35.21 -6.09 5.54
N GLY A 46 36.34 -5.39 5.62
CA GLY A 46 37.65 -5.91 5.24
C GLY A 46 38.19 -7.01 6.17
N GLN A 47 37.79 -7.03 7.45
CA GLN A 47 38.10 -8.11 8.39
C GLN A 47 37.23 -9.36 8.13
N ILE A 48 35.94 -9.18 7.85
CA ILE A 48 35.02 -10.29 7.56
C ILE A 48 35.47 -11.10 6.34
N TYR A 49 36.14 -10.45 5.38
CA TYR A 49 36.63 -11.07 4.15
C TYR A 49 38.16 -11.20 4.08
N SER A 50 38.89 -10.99 5.19
CA SER A 50 40.36 -11.11 5.26
C SER A 50 41.16 -10.29 4.24
N TYR A 51 40.59 -9.20 3.68
CA TYR A 51 41.28 -8.34 2.69
C TYR A 51 42.21 -7.30 3.33
N ILE A 52 42.11 -7.07 4.64
CA ILE A 52 42.96 -6.12 5.38
C ILE A 52 43.41 -6.78 6.69
N SER A 53 44.72 -7.04 6.83
CA SER A 53 45.33 -7.68 8.01
C SER A 53 45.81 -6.71 9.09
N THR A 54 45.63 -5.40 8.87
CA THR A 54 46.10 -4.35 9.80
C THR A 54 44.90 -3.66 10.45
N VAL A 55 44.47 -4.18 11.61
CA VAL A 55 43.53 -3.46 12.47
C VAL A 55 44.16 -3.30 13.86
N SER A 56 44.27 -2.05 14.32
CA SER A 56 44.99 -1.66 15.54
C SER A 56 44.12 -1.76 16.81
N ILE A 57 42.80 -1.90 16.70
CA ILE A 57 41.86 -1.84 17.83
C ILE A 57 40.71 -2.81 17.59
N GLU A 58 40.50 -3.74 18.52
CA GLU A 58 39.38 -4.68 18.57
C GLU A 58 38.47 -4.28 19.75
N PRO A 59 37.35 -3.57 19.50
CA PRO A 59 36.48 -3.09 20.57
C PRO A 59 35.80 -4.26 21.28
N GLU A 60 35.66 -4.16 22.61
CA GLU A 60 34.90 -5.14 23.38
C GLU A 60 33.42 -5.17 22.89
N PRO A 61 32.80 -6.36 22.79
CA PRO A 61 31.40 -6.49 22.44
C PRO A 61 30.49 -5.79 23.46
N ILE A 62 29.48 -5.08 22.96
CA ILE A 62 28.49 -4.39 23.81
C ILE A 62 27.24 -5.26 23.91
N PRO A 63 26.75 -5.64 25.11
CA PRO A 63 25.50 -6.38 25.26
C PRO A 63 24.33 -5.68 24.55
N LEU A 64 23.56 -6.46 23.79
CA LEU A 64 22.42 -5.99 22.99
C LEU A 64 21.10 -6.45 23.61
N ASP A 65 20.29 -5.48 24.01
CA ASP A 65 18.89 -5.64 24.40
C ASP A 65 18.03 -4.76 23.51
N VAL A 66 17.43 -5.32 22.46
CA VAL A 66 16.61 -4.54 21.51
C VAL A 66 15.45 -5.37 21.01
N LYS A 67 14.31 -4.71 20.80
CA LYS A 67 13.18 -5.26 20.06
C LYS A 67 13.19 -4.74 18.63
N VAL A 68 13.37 -5.64 17.67
CA VAL A 68 13.38 -5.27 16.25
C VAL A 68 12.00 -5.47 15.64
N VAL A 69 11.51 -4.45 14.94
CA VAL A 69 10.27 -4.48 14.17
C VAL A 69 10.62 -4.29 12.70
N LEU A 70 10.31 -5.28 11.87
CA LEU A 70 10.46 -5.19 10.43
C LEU A 70 9.13 -4.78 9.79
N LEU A 71 9.17 -3.76 8.94
CA LEU A 71 8.06 -3.29 8.13
C LEU A 71 8.30 -3.73 6.68
N GLY A 72 7.31 -4.32 6.03
CA GLY A 72 7.44 -4.78 4.66
C GLY A 72 6.16 -5.40 4.10
N GLU A 73 6.20 -5.73 2.82
CA GLU A 73 5.09 -6.37 2.12
C GLU A 73 4.87 -7.81 2.60
N ARG A 74 3.61 -8.28 2.57
CA ARG A 74 3.22 -9.66 2.93
C ARG A 74 3.98 -10.71 2.10
N SER A 75 4.21 -10.43 0.82
CA SER A 75 5.01 -11.28 -0.07
C SER A 75 6.44 -11.46 0.43
N LEU A 76 7.08 -10.39 0.89
CA LEU A 76 8.44 -10.40 1.41
C LEU A 76 8.55 -11.21 2.71
N TYR A 77 7.55 -11.09 3.59
CA TYR A 77 7.47 -11.92 4.80
C TYR A 77 7.47 -13.42 4.44
N TYR A 78 6.62 -13.85 3.51
CA TYR A 78 6.56 -15.26 3.12
C TYR A 78 7.85 -15.75 2.47
N LEU A 79 8.49 -14.92 1.64
CA LEU A 79 9.79 -15.24 1.06
C LEU A 79 10.86 -15.42 2.14
N LEU A 80 10.96 -14.49 3.10
CA LEU A 80 11.92 -14.60 4.20
C LEU A 80 11.66 -15.84 5.06
N HIS A 81 10.39 -16.10 5.40
CA HIS A 81 10.02 -17.27 6.20
C HIS A 81 10.29 -18.59 5.46
N GLN A 82 10.19 -18.63 4.13
CA GLN A 82 10.43 -19.83 3.34
C GLN A 82 11.92 -20.07 3.08
N TYR A 83 12.70 -19.03 2.81
CA TYR A 83 14.06 -19.14 2.29
C TYR A 83 15.16 -18.83 3.32
N ASP A 84 14.82 -18.19 4.45
CA ASP A 84 15.78 -17.92 5.53
C ASP A 84 15.42 -18.73 6.80
N PRO A 85 16.17 -19.80 7.13
CA PRO A 85 15.86 -20.66 8.27
C PRO A 85 15.97 -19.93 9.61
N ASP A 86 16.73 -18.85 9.67
CA ASP A 86 16.93 -18.06 10.89
C ASP A 86 15.76 -17.11 11.15
N PHE A 87 14.98 -16.79 10.13
CA PHE A 87 13.96 -15.74 10.18
C PHE A 87 12.87 -16.06 11.21
N GLY A 88 12.31 -17.28 11.16
CA GLY A 88 11.27 -17.70 12.11
C GLY A 88 11.75 -17.79 13.56
N GLU A 89 13.06 -18.02 13.78
CA GLU A 89 13.64 -18.04 15.13
C GLU A 89 13.80 -16.64 15.71
N LEU A 90 14.22 -15.68 14.87
CA LEU A 90 14.52 -14.30 15.27
C LEU A 90 13.27 -13.41 15.29
N PHE A 91 12.34 -13.62 14.36
CA PHE A 91 11.13 -12.80 14.17
C PHE A 91 9.88 -13.65 14.40
N LYS A 92 9.62 -13.96 15.68
CA LYS A 92 8.56 -14.90 16.09
C LYS A 92 7.13 -14.38 15.97
N VAL A 93 6.97 -13.06 15.95
CA VAL A 93 5.64 -12.42 15.97
C VAL A 93 5.38 -11.79 14.61
N ALA A 94 4.41 -12.34 13.89
CA ALA A 94 3.86 -11.73 12.70
C ALA A 94 2.65 -10.86 13.08
N ALA A 95 2.69 -9.58 12.73
CA ALA A 95 1.56 -8.66 12.86
C ALA A 95 1.12 -8.28 11.44
N ASP A 96 0.17 -9.04 10.89
CA ASP A 96 -0.41 -8.76 9.58
C ASP A 96 -1.54 -7.75 9.73
N PHE A 97 -1.53 -6.71 8.90
CA PHE A 97 -2.60 -5.73 8.82
C PHE A 97 -3.53 -6.14 7.68
N GLU A 98 -4.80 -6.32 8.01
CA GLU A 98 -5.81 -6.64 7.00
C GLU A 98 -6.04 -5.45 6.07
N ASP A 99 -6.03 -5.70 4.76
CA ASP A 99 -6.22 -4.69 3.71
C ASP A 99 -7.70 -4.25 3.56
N VAL A 100 -8.60 -4.94 4.27
CA VAL A 100 -10.04 -4.70 4.29
C VAL A 100 -10.62 -4.90 5.69
N MET A 101 -11.69 -4.17 6.00
CA MET A 101 -12.47 -4.32 7.23
C MET A 101 -13.94 -4.59 6.90
N VAL A 102 -14.68 -5.23 7.81
CA VAL A 102 -16.12 -5.49 7.62
C VAL A 102 -16.88 -4.17 7.61
N ARG A 103 -17.83 -4.01 6.69
CA ARG A 103 -18.73 -2.85 6.64
C ARG A 103 -19.96 -3.11 7.49
N ASN A 104 -20.05 -2.43 8.62
CA ASN A 104 -21.21 -2.38 9.50
C ASN A 104 -21.35 -0.94 10.06
N ASP A 105 -22.40 -0.67 10.82
CA ASP A 105 -22.68 0.69 11.32
C ASP A 105 -21.57 1.23 12.25
N GLU A 106 -21.00 0.38 13.10
CA GLU A 106 -19.89 0.74 13.98
C GLU A 106 -18.64 1.13 13.17
N ASN A 107 -18.28 0.30 12.20
CA ASN A 107 -17.13 0.49 11.34
C ASN A 107 -17.31 1.67 10.39
N ASN A 108 -18.52 1.94 9.90
CA ASN A 108 -18.83 3.16 9.14
C ASN A 108 -18.58 4.42 9.99
N LEU A 109 -18.99 4.41 11.26
CA LEU A 109 -18.76 5.52 12.17
C LEU A 109 -17.28 5.69 12.51
N ALA A 110 -16.55 4.58 12.75
CA ALA A 110 -15.11 4.60 12.94
C ALA A 110 -14.38 5.16 11.70
N TYR A 111 -14.81 4.76 10.51
CA TYR A 111 -14.26 5.25 9.24
C TYR A 111 -14.55 6.75 9.03
N ALA A 112 -15.74 7.23 9.38
CA ALA A 112 -16.06 8.65 9.35
C ALA A 112 -15.16 9.47 10.30
N ARG A 113 -14.89 8.94 11.51
CA ARG A 113 -13.95 9.56 12.46
C ARG A 113 -12.53 9.60 11.92
N LEU A 114 -12.09 8.52 11.27
CA LEU A 114 -10.81 8.44 10.58
C LEU A 114 -10.70 9.50 9.47
N ILE A 115 -11.70 9.62 8.60
CA ILE A 115 -11.76 10.67 7.56
C ILE A 115 -11.61 12.06 8.20
N GLY A 116 -12.38 12.35 9.25
CA GLY A 116 -12.29 13.63 9.95
C GLY A 116 -10.93 13.85 10.62
N ALA A 117 -10.28 12.80 11.14
CA ALA A 117 -8.95 12.87 11.71
C ALA A 117 -7.88 13.15 10.65
N LEU A 118 -7.97 12.50 9.48
CA LEU A 118 -7.08 12.72 8.35
C LEU A 118 -7.25 14.15 7.80
N ALA A 119 -8.48 14.60 7.59
CA ALA A 119 -8.76 15.96 7.13
C ALA A 119 -8.17 17.02 8.06
N ARG A 120 -8.35 16.86 9.39
CA ARG A 120 -7.74 17.76 10.37
C ARG A 120 -6.22 17.70 10.39
N LYS A 121 -5.64 16.49 10.32
CA LYS A 121 -4.20 16.28 10.32
C LYS A 121 -3.54 16.95 9.11
N GLU A 122 -4.20 16.91 7.95
CA GLU A 122 -3.70 17.48 6.69
C GLU A 122 -4.14 18.94 6.47
N GLY A 123 -4.96 19.51 7.36
CA GLY A 123 -5.41 20.91 7.27
C GLY A 123 -6.43 21.16 6.15
N LEU A 124 -7.22 20.16 5.78
CA LEU A 124 -8.23 20.24 4.72
C LEU A 124 -9.51 20.92 5.20
N ARG A 125 -10.37 21.37 4.27
CA ARG A 125 -11.74 21.81 4.57
C ARG A 125 -12.53 20.67 5.24
N HIS A 126 -13.57 21.05 5.97
CA HIS A 126 -14.50 20.09 6.55
C HIS A 126 -15.25 19.34 5.44
N PHE A 127 -15.54 18.06 5.66
CA PHE A 127 -16.34 17.24 4.76
C PHE A 127 -17.75 17.15 5.32
N ASP A 128 -18.76 17.42 4.49
CA ASP A 128 -20.15 17.20 4.90
C ASP A 128 -20.46 15.69 4.99
N ARG A 129 -21.65 15.37 5.52
CA ARG A 129 -22.08 13.97 5.71
C ARG A 129 -22.17 13.19 4.40
N GLU A 130 -22.49 13.85 3.28
CA GLU A 130 -22.68 13.21 1.98
C GLU A 130 -21.33 12.94 1.31
N ALA A 131 -20.36 13.85 1.47
CA ALA A 131 -18.97 13.65 1.08
C ALA A 131 -18.35 12.46 1.83
N VAL A 132 -18.53 12.40 3.16
CA VAL A 132 -18.07 11.28 3.98
C VAL A 132 -18.73 9.96 3.53
N ALA A 133 -20.05 9.96 3.32
CA ALA A 133 -20.76 8.77 2.83
C ALA A 133 -20.23 8.33 1.45
N ARG A 134 -19.97 9.29 0.55
CA ARG A 134 -19.43 9.01 -0.79
C ARG A 134 -18.02 8.42 -0.73
N ILE A 135 -17.18 8.86 0.20
CA ILE A 135 -15.84 8.29 0.44
C ILE A 135 -15.95 6.86 0.97
N ILE A 136 -16.86 6.60 1.92
CA ILE A 136 -17.09 5.25 2.46
C ILE A 136 -17.58 4.31 1.34
N GLU A 137 -18.49 4.76 0.48
CA GLU A 137 -18.93 3.99 -0.67
C GLU A 137 -17.78 3.72 -1.65
N HIS A 138 -16.91 4.71 -1.89
CA HIS A 138 -15.72 4.51 -2.71
C HIS A 138 -14.77 3.47 -2.10
N SER A 139 -14.59 3.50 -0.78
CA SER A 139 -13.77 2.53 -0.04
C SER A 139 -14.30 1.10 -0.20
N ALA A 140 -15.63 0.91 -0.18
CA ALA A 140 -16.23 -0.40 -0.47
C ALA A 140 -15.98 -0.84 -1.92
N ARG A 141 -16.05 0.10 -2.87
CA ARG A 141 -15.72 -0.18 -4.28
C ARG A 141 -14.25 -0.57 -4.46
N LEU A 142 -13.33 0.06 -3.74
CA LEU A 142 -11.90 -0.30 -3.75
C LEU A 142 -11.65 -1.69 -3.16
N ALA A 143 -12.44 -2.10 -2.16
CA ALA A 143 -12.39 -3.44 -1.60
C ALA A 143 -12.97 -4.52 -2.54
N GLY A 144 -13.69 -4.13 -3.60
CA GLY A 144 -14.35 -5.05 -4.53
C GLY A 144 -15.54 -5.81 -3.91
N ASP A 145 -15.99 -5.40 -2.72
CA ASP A 145 -17.02 -6.09 -1.94
C ASP A 145 -17.84 -5.05 -1.16
N ALA A 146 -19.15 -5.02 -1.39
CA ALA A 146 -20.07 -4.07 -0.75
C ALA A 146 -20.16 -4.23 0.78
N SER A 147 -19.78 -5.41 1.29
CA SER A 147 -19.73 -5.76 2.72
C SER A 147 -18.36 -5.49 3.37
N ARG A 148 -17.41 -4.94 2.63
CA ARG A 148 -16.06 -4.61 3.09
C ARG A 148 -15.74 -3.13 2.84
N LEU A 149 -14.77 -2.59 3.57
CA LEU A 149 -14.16 -1.28 3.35
C LEU A 149 -12.65 -1.47 3.20
N SER A 150 -12.02 -0.76 2.27
CA SER A 150 -10.58 -0.75 2.14
C SER A 150 -9.92 -0.02 3.31
N THR A 151 -8.85 -0.59 3.85
CA THR A 151 -8.00 0.03 4.88
C THR A 151 -6.75 0.69 4.27
N HIS A 152 -6.68 0.82 2.94
CA HIS A 152 -5.56 1.45 2.25
C HIS A 152 -5.59 2.98 2.41
N MET A 153 -5.08 3.45 3.56
CA MET A 153 -5.15 4.83 4.02
C MET A 153 -4.62 5.85 3.00
N GLN A 154 -3.56 5.50 2.28
CA GLN A 154 -2.95 6.39 1.29
C GLN A 154 -3.92 6.76 0.18
N THR A 155 -4.68 5.79 -0.36
CA THR A 155 -5.68 6.05 -1.42
C THR A 155 -6.79 6.95 -0.93
N ILE A 156 -7.22 6.76 0.32
CA ILE A 156 -8.25 7.60 0.93
C ILE A 156 -7.73 9.03 1.12
N SER A 157 -6.54 9.20 1.70
CA SER A 157 -5.89 10.51 1.84
C SER A 157 -5.71 11.22 0.49
N ASP A 158 -5.36 10.50 -0.59
CA ASP A 158 -5.27 11.08 -1.93
C ASP A 158 -6.64 11.63 -2.39
N ILE A 159 -7.73 10.86 -2.22
CA ILE A 159 -9.09 11.31 -2.54
C ILE A 159 -9.52 12.51 -1.68
N LEU A 160 -9.18 12.53 -0.38
CA LEU A 160 -9.48 13.67 0.48
C LEU A 160 -8.82 14.95 -0.04
N ARG A 161 -7.53 14.88 -0.39
CA ARG A 161 -6.79 16.03 -0.93
C ARG A 161 -7.35 16.51 -2.26
N GLU A 162 -7.67 15.59 -3.18
CA GLU A 162 -8.26 15.96 -4.46
C GLU A 162 -9.66 16.56 -4.30
N ALA A 163 -10.49 16.01 -3.39
CA ALA A 163 -11.81 16.56 -3.11
C ALA A 163 -11.74 17.96 -2.47
N ASP A 164 -10.79 18.19 -1.55
CA ASP A 164 -10.52 19.52 -1.00
C ASP A 164 -10.10 20.52 -2.09
N PHE A 165 -9.24 20.10 -3.01
CA PHE A 165 -8.86 20.92 -4.16
C PHE A 165 -10.08 21.33 -5.00
N TRP A 166 -10.97 20.39 -5.34
CA TRP A 166 -12.18 20.69 -6.13
C TRP A 166 -13.17 21.59 -5.38
N ALA A 167 -13.31 21.40 -4.06
CA ALA A 167 -14.11 22.30 -3.24
C ALA A 167 -13.53 23.72 -3.25
N GLY A 168 -12.20 23.86 -3.20
CA GLY A 168 -11.52 25.15 -3.30
C GLY A 168 -11.66 25.83 -4.65
N ASP A 169 -11.52 25.07 -5.75
CA ASP A 169 -11.74 25.57 -7.12
C ASP A 169 -13.18 26.07 -7.31
N ALA A 170 -14.15 25.37 -6.71
CA ALA A 170 -15.55 25.77 -6.69
C ALA A 170 -15.91 26.82 -5.62
N ALA A 171 -14.91 27.39 -4.93
CA ALA A 171 -15.07 28.38 -3.85
C ALA A 171 -16.05 27.96 -2.74
N ARG A 172 -16.04 26.68 -2.35
CA ARG A 172 -16.82 26.13 -1.24
C ARG A 172 -16.02 26.12 0.06
N ASP A 173 -16.68 26.41 1.17
CA ASP A 173 -16.10 26.32 2.52
C ASP A 173 -16.05 24.88 3.07
N VAL A 174 -16.88 24.00 2.51
CA VAL A 174 -17.06 22.61 2.94
C VAL A 174 -17.00 21.72 1.70
N VAL A 175 -16.31 20.59 1.80
CA VAL A 175 -16.25 19.56 0.77
C VAL A 175 -17.57 18.78 0.72
N THR A 176 -18.14 18.71 -0.47
CA THR A 176 -19.42 18.04 -0.75
C THR A 176 -19.23 16.71 -1.48
N ALA A 177 -20.29 15.91 -1.58
CA ALA A 177 -20.27 14.68 -2.36
C ALA A 177 -19.88 14.89 -3.84
N VAL A 178 -20.21 16.05 -4.42
CA VAL A 178 -19.87 16.40 -5.81
C VAL A 178 -18.36 16.57 -5.97
N ASP A 179 -17.69 17.17 -5.00
CA ASP A 179 -16.23 17.37 -5.03
C ASP A 179 -15.50 16.02 -4.96
N VAL A 180 -15.96 15.13 -4.07
CA VAL A 180 -15.46 13.76 -3.97
C VAL A 180 -15.69 12.98 -5.26
N GLN A 181 -16.89 13.08 -5.84
CA GLN A 181 -17.20 12.39 -7.09
C GLN A 181 -16.33 12.91 -8.25
N THR A 182 -16.07 14.22 -8.28
CA THR A 182 -15.18 14.85 -9.27
C THR A 182 -13.75 14.33 -9.13
N ALA A 183 -13.23 14.24 -7.90
CA ALA A 183 -11.92 13.65 -7.63
C ALA A 183 -11.82 12.21 -8.15
N ILE A 184 -12.81 11.37 -7.82
CA ILE A 184 -12.85 9.97 -8.26
C ILE A 184 -12.91 9.87 -9.79
N ASN A 185 -13.74 10.70 -10.44
CA ASN A 185 -13.86 10.72 -11.90
C ASN A 185 -12.54 11.16 -12.56
N ALA A 186 -11.85 12.15 -11.99
CA ALA A 186 -10.56 12.61 -12.48
C ALA A 186 -9.49 11.52 -12.35
N GLN A 187 -9.47 10.77 -11.23
CA GLN A 187 -8.57 9.62 -11.06
C GLN A 187 -8.83 8.52 -12.10
N ILE A 188 -10.11 8.19 -12.33
CA ILE A 188 -10.52 7.22 -13.36
C ILE A 188 -10.13 7.70 -14.75
N TYR A 189 -10.30 8.99 -15.06
CA TYR A 189 -9.92 9.58 -16.33
C TYR A 189 -8.41 9.47 -16.58
N ARG A 190 -7.58 9.84 -15.59
CA ARG A 190 -6.11 9.74 -15.67
C ARG A 190 -5.63 8.30 -15.92
N ALA A 191 -6.30 7.30 -15.36
CA ALA A 191 -5.99 5.88 -15.57
C ALA A 191 -6.69 5.26 -16.81
N GLY A 192 -7.69 5.94 -17.36
CA GLY A 192 -8.69 5.40 -18.28
C GLY A 192 -8.29 5.35 -19.75
N ARG A 193 -7.07 5.76 -20.12
CA ARG A 193 -6.64 5.87 -21.53
C ARG A 193 -6.89 4.60 -22.36
N LEU A 194 -6.63 3.41 -21.78
CA LEU A 194 -6.89 2.16 -22.52
C LEU A 194 -8.39 1.90 -22.70
N ARG A 195 -9.20 2.14 -21.66
CA ARG A 195 -10.66 2.03 -21.72
C ARG A 195 -11.23 2.94 -22.80
N GLU A 196 -10.76 4.19 -22.86
CA GLU A 196 -11.21 5.16 -23.86
C GLU A 196 -10.87 4.72 -25.28
N ARG A 197 -9.65 4.22 -25.52
CA ARG A 197 -9.27 3.67 -26.84
C ARG A 197 -10.11 2.47 -27.24
N ILE A 198 -10.45 1.59 -26.29
CA ILE A 198 -11.32 0.46 -26.55
C ILE A 198 -12.73 0.94 -26.91
N GLN A 199 -13.27 1.89 -26.15
CA GLN A 199 -14.58 2.49 -26.42
C GLN A 199 -14.60 3.16 -27.80
N GLU A 200 -13.55 3.91 -28.15
CA GLU A 200 -13.42 4.55 -29.46
C GLU A 200 -13.36 3.52 -30.59
N SER A 201 -12.62 2.43 -30.43
CA SER A 201 -12.57 1.34 -31.42
C SER A 201 -13.92 0.65 -31.61
N ILE A 202 -14.74 0.55 -30.55
CA ILE A 202 -16.12 0.05 -30.65
C ILE A 202 -16.99 1.04 -31.44
N LEU A 203 -16.96 2.32 -31.08
CA LEU A 203 -17.74 3.37 -31.75
C LEU A 203 -17.35 3.56 -33.23
N ARG A 204 -16.10 3.26 -33.58
CA ARG A 204 -15.60 3.27 -34.96
C ARG A 204 -15.82 1.94 -35.70
N GLU A 205 -16.57 1.00 -35.12
CA GLU A 205 -16.86 -0.32 -35.69
C GLU A 205 -15.60 -1.14 -36.05
N THR A 206 -14.44 -0.77 -35.49
CA THR A 206 -13.20 -1.55 -35.63
C THR A 206 -13.23 -2.76 -34.70
N LEU A 207 -13.88 -2.60 -33.54
CA LEU A 207 -14.20 -3.68 -32.62
C LEU A 207 -15.71 -3.90 -32.67
N LEU A 208 -16.14 -4.95 -33.37
CA LEU A 208 -17.55 -5.25 -33.61
C LEU A 208 -18.24 -5.73 -32.32
N ILE A 209 -19.05 -4.84 -31.75
CA ILE A 209 -19.91 -5.12 -30.59
C ILE A 209 -21.29 -4.58 -30.93
N ASP A 210 -22.23 -5.50 -31.12
CA ASP A 210 -23.61 -5.17 -31.44
C ASP A 210 -24.36 -4.90 -30.13
N THR A 211 -24.88 -3.68 -29.95
CA THR A 211 -25.68 -3.29 -28.77
C THR A 211 -27.18 -3.31 -29.00
N ASP A 212 -27.57 -3.38 -30.28
CA ASP A 212 -28.93 -3.34 -30.76
C ASP A 212 -29.17 -4.55 -31.67
N ASP A 213 -30.44 -4.91 -31.87
CA ASP A 213 -30.89 -6.08 -32.62
C ASP A 213 -30.45 -7.44 -32.04
N ALA A 214 -31.05 -8.52 -32.57
CA ALA A 214 -30.80 -9.88 -32.12
C ALA A 214 -30.21 -10.73 -33.26
N VAL A 215 -29.11 -11.44 -32.97
CA VAL A 215 -28.43 -12.32 -33.92
C VAL A 215 -28.33 -13.73 -33.34
N VAL A 216 -28.79 -14.74 -34.10
CA VAL A 216 -28.72 -16.14 -33.69
C VAL A 216 -27.25 -16.57 -33.55
N GLY A 217 -26.91 -17.21 -32.43
CA GLY A 217 -25.55 -17.73 -32.18
C GLY A 217 -24.55 -16.67 -31.74
N GLN A 218 -24.97 -15.44 -31.39
CA GLN A 218 -24.08 -14.40 -30.88
C GLN A 218 -24.47 -13.93 -29.48
N ILE A 219 -23.48 -13.73 -28.61
CA ILE A 219 -23.64 -13.12 -27.29
C ILE A 219 -22.52 -12.12 -27.00
N ASN A 220 -22.81 -11.11 -26.19
CA ASN A 220 -21.80 -10.21 -25.64
C ASN A 220 -21.33 -10.73 -24.28
N GLY A 221 -20.15 -11.35 -24.25
CA GLY A 221 -19.45 -11.68 -23.02
C GLY A 221 -18.85 -10.42 -22.38
N LEU A 222 -18.76 -10.40 -21.05
CA LEU A 222 -18.07 -9.35 -20.31
C LEU A 222 -16.74 -9.89 -19.76
N SER A 223 -15.66 -9.16 -20.02
CA SER A 223 -14.34 -9.46 -19.47
C SER A 223 -13.83 -8.28 -18.67
N VAL A 224 -13.07 -8.54 -17.61
CA VAL A 224 -12.45 -7.48 -16.80
C VAL A 224 -10.97 -7.38 -17.16
N TYR A 225 -10.54 -6.18 -17.52
CA TYR A 225 -9.13 -5.86 -17.73
C TYR A 225 -8.62 -5.14 -16.50
N GLN A 226 -7.51 -5.62 -15.94
CA GLN A 226 -6.85 -4.99 -14.80
C GLN A 226 -5.48 -4.45 -15.20
N LEU A 227 -5.29 -3.15 -15.00
CA LEU A 227 -4.07 -2.39 -15.26
C LEU A 227 -3.61 -1.73 -13.96
N GLY A 228 -2.72 -2.40 -13.24
CA GLY A 228 -2.34 -1.95 -11.90
C GLY A 228 -3.56 -1.88 -10.97
N SER A 229 -3.83 -0.70 -10.42
CA SER A 229 -4.98 -0.42 -9.54
C SER A 229 -6.27 -0.05 -10.27
N TYR A 230 -6.25 0.09 -11.59
CA TYR A 230 -7.42 0.42 -12.38
C TYR A 230 -7.96 -0.82 -13.09
N ALA A 231 -9.25 -1.09 -12.92
CA ALA A 231 -9.95 -2.15 -13.64
C ALA A 231 -11.13 -1.58 -14.42
N PHE A 232 -11.38 -2.14 -15.60
CA PHE A 232 -12.56 -1.79 -16.40
C PHE A 232 -13.11 -3.00 -17.14
N GLY A 233 -14.43 -3.00 -17.36
CA GLY A 233 -15.11 -4.02 -18.15
C GLY A 233 -14.96 -3.73 -19.64
N LYS A 234 -14.79 -4.80 -20.42
CA LYS A 234 -14.80 -4.78 -21.88
C LYS A 234 -15.81 -5.81 -22.38
N PRO A 235 -16.77 -5.43 -23.25
CA PRO A 235 -17.61 -6.38 -23.96
C PRO A 235 -16.79 -7.12 -25.03
N SER A 236 -17.08 -8.39 -25.22
CA SER A 236 -16.49 -9.24 -26.26
C SER A 236 -17.58 -10.04 -26.94
N ARG A 237 -17.68 -9.94 -28.26
CA ARG A 237 -18.61 -10.75 -29.04
C ARG A 237 -18.13 -12.20 -29.10
N ILE A 238 -18.99 -13.13 -28.71
CA ILE A 238 -18.76 -14.58 -28.75
C ILE A 238 -19.77 -15.17 -29.73
N THR A 239 -19.31 -16.04 -30.62
CA THR A 239 -20.13 -16.69 -31.64
C THR A 239 -20.09 -18.21 -31.49
N ALA A 240 -21.21 -18.89 -31.70
CA ALA A 240 -21.35 -20.35 -31.67
C ALA A 240 -21.93 -20.89 -32.97
#